data_AF-A0A8D8C8S2-F1
#
_entry.id   AF-A0A8D8C8S2-F1
#
_cell.length_a   1.000
_cell.length_b   1.000
_cell.length_c   1.000
_cell.angle_alpha   90.00
_cell.angle_beta   90.00
_cell.angle_gamma   90.00
#
_symmetry.space_group_name_H-M   'P 1'
#
loop_
_entity.id
_entity.type
_entity.pdbx_description
1 polymer ?
#
loop_
_entity_poly.entity_id
_entity_poly.type
_entity_poly.pdbx_seq_one_letter_code
_entity_poly.pdbx_strand_id
1 'polypeptide(L)'
;RFINPAIVSPQELGIVGKQVPTQIKRGLMLMSKILQNIANHVEFSKEQHMLCFNDFLRSHFEGGRRFFIQIASDCETVDQTSHSMSFISDANVLALHRLL
;
A
#
# COMPACT_ATOMS: atom_id res chain seq x y z
N ARG A 1 0.67 5.27 0.25
CA ARG A 1 1.23 4.59 1.44
C ARG A 1 0.19 3.64 2.06
N PHE A 2 -0.29 2.65 1.29
CA PHE A 2 -1.43 1.80 1.69
C PHE A 2 -1.05 0.32 1.64
N ILE A 3 -0.65 -0.16 0.45
CA ILE A 3 -0.35 -1.58 0.18
C ILE A 3 0.88 -2.08 0.96
N ASN A 4 1.99 -1.33 0.96
CA ASN A 4 3.23 -1.80 1.59
C ASN A 4 3.10 -2.03 3.12
N PRO A 5 2.45 -1.15 3.90
CA PRO A 5 2.11 -1.45 5.29
C PRO A 5 1.29 -2.74 5.47
N ALA A 6 0.30 -2.97 4.61
CA ALA A 6 -0.52 -4.19 4.61
C ALA A 6 0.28 -5.47 4.37
N ILE A 7 1.32 -5.40 3.52
CA ILE A 7 2.20 -6.54 3.25
C ILE A 7 3.14 -6.81 4.42
N VAL A 8 3.74 -5.76 5.01
CA VAL A 8 4.76 -5.92 6.05
C VAL A 8 4.15 -6.30 7.41
N SER A 9 2.94 -5.80 7.71
CA SER A 9 2.24 -6.03 8.97
C SER A 9 0.78 -6.47 8.76
N PRO A 10 0.53 -7.64 8.12
CA PRO A 10 -0.82 -8.06 7.77
C PRO A 10 -1.72 -8.29 9.00
N GLN A 11 -1.15 -8.71 10.14
CA GLN A 11 -1.89 -8.90 11.39
C GLN A 11 -2.42 -7.59 11.99
N GLU A 12 -1.69 -6.48 11.84
CA GLU A 12 -2.08 -5.17 12.39
C GLU A 12 -3.27 -4.58 11.64
N LEU A 13 -3.43 -4.98 10.39
CA LEU A 13 -4.54 -4.57 9.51
C LEU A 13 -5.64 -5.62 9.42
N GLY A 14 -5.61 -6.66 10.27
CA GLY A 14 -6.65 -7.68 10.35
C GLY A 14 -6.71 -8.64 9.14
N ILE A 15 -5.70 -8.63 8.27
CA ILE A 15 -5.63 -9.51 7.08
C ILE A 15 -5.40 -10.96 7.51
N VAL A 16 -4.63 -11.17 8.59
CA VAL A 16 -4.38 -12.49 9.17
C VAL A 16 -4.68 -12.47 10.66
N GLY A 17 -5.28 -13.54 11.18
CA GLY A 17 -5.66 -13.64 12.60
C GLY A 17 -4.55 -14.09 13.55
N LYS A 18 -3.33 -14.33 13.05
CA LYS A 18 -2.19 -14.82 13.83
C LYS A 18 -0.92 -14.05 13.50
N GLN A 19 0.00 -13.99 14.45
CA GLN A 19 1.31 -13.39 14.24
C GLN A 19 2.10 -14.11 13.14
N VAL A 20 2.66 -13.34 12.21
CA VAL A 20 3.50 -13.87 11.13
C VAL A 20 4.86 -14.31 11.70
N PRO A 21 5.34 -15.53 11.43
CA PRO A 21 6.68 -15.98 11.82
C PRO A 21 7.79 -15.08 11.27
N THR A 22 8.88 -14.92 12.02
CA THR A 22 10.00 -14.01 11.67
C THR A 22 10.59 -14.27 10.28
N GLN A 23 10.72 -15.54 9.89
CA GLN A 23 11.22 -15.90 8.56
C GLN A 23 10.29 -15.41 7.43
N ILE A 24 8.97 -15.49 7.62
CA ILE A 24 7.99 -14.99 6.66
C ILE A 24 7.97 -13.46 6.65
N LYS A 25 8.09 -12.80 7.83
CA LYS A 25 8.20 -11.33 7.91
C LYS A 25 9.34 -10.79 7.05
N ARG A 26 10.50 -11.46 7.04
CA ARG A 26 11.63 -11.08 6.16
C ARG A 26 11.26 -11.17 4.68
N GLY A 27 10.60 -12.24 4.27
CA GLY A 27 10.10 -12.41 2.90
C GLY A 27 9.10 -11.34 2.50
N LEU A 28 8.13 -11.03 3.36
CA LEU A 28 7.13 -9.97 3.14
C LEU A 28 7.79 -8.59 2.99
N MET A 29 8.79 -8.27 3.81
CA MET A 29 9.55 -7.03 3.68
C MET A 29 10.27 -6.93 2.32
N LEU A 30 10.89 -8.03 1.85
CA LEU A 30 11.57 -8.05 0.55
C LEU A 30 10.59 -7.89 -0.61
N MET A 31 9.46 -8.59 -0.57
CA MET A 31 8.39 -8.42 -1.56
C MET A 31 7.86 -6.99 -1.58
N SER A 32 7.64 -6.39 -0.40
CA SER A 32 7.21 -5.00 -0.30
C SER A 32 8.22 -4.03 -0.93
N LYS A 33 9.53 -4.26 -0.73
CA LYS A 33 10.58 -3.47 -1.41
C LYS A 33 10.54 -3.61 -2.92
N ILE A 34 10.37 -4.83 -3.44
CA ILE A 34 10.25 -5.09 -4.88
C ILE A 34 9.06 -4.31 -5.46
N LEU A 35 7.88 -4.44 -4.85
CA LEU A 35 6.67 -3.71 -5.28
C LEU A 35 6.85 -2.19 -5.18
N GLN A 36 7.51 -1.70 -4.12
CA GLN A 36 7.82 -0.28 -3.97
C GLN A 36 8.72 0.23 -5.11
N ASN A 37 9.72 -0.54 -5.51
CA ASN A 37 10.62 -0.18 -6.60
C ASN A 37 9.93 -0.21 -7.96
N ILE A 38 9.04 -1.19 -8.20
CA ILE A 38 8.16 -1.20 -9.39
C ILE A 38 7.32 0.08 -9.43
N ALA A 39 6.66 0.41 -8.33
CA ALA A 39 5.82 1.61 -8.24
C ALA A 39 6.62 2.89 -8.51
N ASN A 40 7.85 2.97 -7.98
CA ASN A 40 8.71 4.13 -8.10
C ASN A 40 9.50 4.19 -9.42
N HIS A 41 9.42 3.16 -10.28
CA HIS A 41 10.21 3.05 -11.51
C HIS A 41 11.72 3.17 -11.26
N VAL A 42 12.22 2.49 -10.22
CA VAL A 42 13.64 2.48 -9.86
C VAL A 42 14.15 1.05 -9.68
N GLU A 43 15.43 0.85 -9.99
CA GLU A 43 16.13 -0.42 -9.78
C GLU A 43 16.91 -0.44 -8.46
N PHE A 44 17.26 -1.63 -7.99
CA PHE A 44 18.23 -1.75 -6.91
C PHE A 44 19.63 -1.41 -7.42
N SER A 45 20.39 -0.65 -6.62
CA SER A 45 21.78 -0.29 -6.91
C SER A 45 22.73 -0.46 -5.70
N LYS A 46 22.20 -0.32 -4.48
CA LYS A 46 22.98 -0.41 -3.23
C LYS A 46 22.87 -1.77 -2.54
N GLU A 47 21.72 -2.43 -2.65
CA GLU A 47 21.46 -3.71 -2.00
C GLU A 47 21.90 -4.87 -2.91
N GLN A 48 23.15 -5.33 -2.78
CA GLN A 48 23.74 -6.37 -3.65
C GLN A 48 22.88 -7.64 -3.77
N HIS A 49 22.33 -8.11 -2.65
CA HIS A 49 21.45 -9.29 -2.61
C HIS A 49 20.09 -9.09 -3.30
N MET A 50 19.75 -7.85 -3.70
CA MET A 50 18.51 -7.52 -4.41
C MET A 50 18.71 -7.29 -5.91
N LEU A 51 19.96 -7.17 -6.39
CA LEU A 51 20.25 -6.85 -7.79
C LEU A 51 19.70 -7.91 -8.76
N CYS A 52 19.63 -9.17 -8.34
CA CYS A 52 19.07 -10.27 -9.13
C CYS A 52 17.57 -10.07 -9.48
N PHE A 53 16.87 -9.15 -8.81
CA PHE A 53 15.47 -8.84 -9.12
C PHE A 53 15.30 -7.72 -10.15
N ASN A 54 16.36 -7.03 -10.60
CA ASN A 54 16.21 -5.88 -11.52
C ASN A 54 15.54 -6.26 -12.85
N ASP A 55 15.77 -7.45 -13.37
CA ASP A 55 15.08 -7.95 -14.58
C ASP A 55 13.58 -8.11 -14.35
N PHE A 56 13.20 -8.59 -13.16
CA PHE A 56 11.81 -8.68 -12.74
C PHE A 56 11.19 -7.29 -12.57
N LEU A 57 11.90 -6.32 -11.98
CA LEU A 57 11.41 -4.94 -11.87
C LEU A 57 11.13 -4.33 -13.25
N ARG A 58 12.12 -4.40 -14.15
CA ARG A 58 12.03 -3.82 -15.50
C ARG A 58 10.87 -4.38 -16.31
N SER A 59 10.63 -5.68 -16.23
CA SER A 59 9.50 -6.33 -16.91
C SER A 59 8.12 -5.92 -16.38
N HIS A 60 8.05 -5.30 -15.19
CA HIS A 60 6.78 -4.94 -14.55
C HIS A 60 6.55 -3.43 -14.39
N PHE A 61 7.52 -2.56 -14.72
CA PHE A 61 7.36 -1.10 -14.61
C PHE A 61 6.14 -0.60 -15.40
N GLU A 62 6.02 -0.95 -16.67
CA GLU A 62 4.88 -0.55 -17.50
C GLU A 62 3.55 -1.14 -17.03
N GLY A 63 3.58 -2.35 -16.45
CA GLY A 63 2.41 -2.95 -15.81
C GLY A 63 1.94 -2.13 -14.60
N GLY A 64 2.87 -1.78 -13.71
CA GLY A 64 2.59 -0.94 -12.55
C GLY A 64 2.10 0.46 -12.91
N ARG A 65 2.70 1.07 -13.94
CA ARG A 65 2.27 2.38 -14.46
C ARG A 65 0.83 2.35 -14.96
N ARG A 66 0.48 1.36 -15.78
CA ARG A 66 -0.89 1.19 -16.31
C ARG A 66 -1.90 0.98 -15.20
N PHE A 67 -1.56 0.15 -14.20
CA PHE A 67 -2.41 -0.04 -13.04
C PHE A 67 -2.70 1.28 -12.30
N PHE A 68 -1.69 2.13 -12.08
CA PHE A 68 -1.90 3.43 -11.44
C PHE A 68 -2.75 4.39 -12.25
N ILE A 69 -2.61 4.39 -13.57
CA ILE A 69 -3.46 5.21 -14.45
C ILE A 69 -4.91 4.74 -14.33
N GLN A 70 -5.15 3.43 -14.39
CA GLN A 70 -6.50 2.86 -14.33
C GLN A 70 -7.22 3.20 -13.03
N ILE A 71 -6.57 3.05 -11.88
CA ILE A 71 -7.21 3.38 -10.58
C ILE A 71 -7.41 4.89 -10.38
N ALA A 72 -6.68 5.73 -11.14
CA ALA A 72 -6.83 7.18 -11.09
C ALA A 72 -7.84 7.71 -12.13
N SER A 73 -8.13 6.95 -13.18
CA SER A 73 -9.04 7.35 -14.24
C SER A 73 -10.52 7.17 -13.89
N ASP A 74 -10.86 6.31 -12.93
CA ASP A 74 -12.24 6.02 -12.52
C ASP A 74 -12.83 7.10 -11.60
N CYS A 75 -12.55 8.38 -11.87
CA CYS A 75 -13.21 9.51 -11.24
C CYS A 75 -14.29 10.07 -12.17
N GLU A 76 -15.24 9.23 -12.57
CA GLU A 76 -16.59 9.75 -12.75
C GLU A 76 -17.11 9.99 -11.35
N THR A 77 -17.35 11.26 -11.01
CA THR A 77 -17.97 11.65 -9.75
C THR A 77 -19.33 10.99 -9.65
N VAL A 78 -19.39 9.80 -9.04
CA VAL A 78 -20.65 9.20 -8.60
C VAL A 78 -21.25 10.22 -7.65
N ASP A 79 -22.31 10.89 -8.09
CA ASP A 79 -23.03 11.94 -7.39
C ASP A 79 -23.11 11.63 -5.89
N GLN A 80 -22.38 12.41 -5.08
CA GLN A 80 -22.37 12.32 -3.63
C GLN A 80 -23.61 13.01 -3.04
N THR A 81 -24.81 12.51 -3.35
CA THR A 81 -26.02 12.78 -2.54
C THR A 81 -26.31 11.69 -1.52
N SER A 82 -25.36 10.77 -1.29
CA SER A 82 -25.48 9.69 -0.29
C SER A 82 -24.27 9.62 0.62
N HIS A 83 -23.76 10.76 1.11
CA HIS A 83 -22.87 10.73 2.26
C HIS A 83 -23.67 10.26 3.47
N SER A 84 -23.53 8.98 3.79
CA SER A 84 -23.92 8.47 5.09
C SER A 84 -23.15 9.27 6.15
N MET A 85 -23.83 10.23 6.78
CA MET A 85 -23.37 10.98 7.95
C MET A 85 -22.98 10.07 9.14
N SER A 86 -23.10 8.75 8.99
CA SER A 86 -22.79 7.74 10.00
C SER A 86 -21.30 7.56 10.32
N PHE A 87 -20.38 8.06 9.49
CA PHE A 87 -18.94 7.96 9.75
C PHE A 87 -18.38 9.04 10.69
N ILE A 88 -19.14 10.11 10.95
CA ILE A 88 -18.76 11.12 11.93
C ILE A 88 -19.40 10.71 13.26
N SER A 89 -18.68 9.94 14.08
CA SER A 89 -19.12 9.71 15.46
C SER A 89 -18.90 10.97 16.29
N ASP A 90 -19.72 11.19 17.32
CA ASP A 90 -19.53 12.30 18.27
C ASP A 90 -18.14 12.29 18.91
N ALA A 91 -17.52 11.11 19.05
CA ALA A 91 -16.15 10.97 19.52
C ALA A 91 -15.14 11.65 18.57
N ASN A 92 -15.35 11.57 17.25
CA ASN A 92 -14.49 12.25 16.27
C ASN A 92 -14.65 13.77 16.35
N VAL A 93 -15.86 14.27 16.56
CA VAL A 93 -16.14 15.71 16.73
C VAL A 93 -15.51 16.24 18.02
N LEU A 94 -15.66 15.52 19.13
CA LEU A 94 -15.07 15.88 20.41
C LEU A 94 -13.54 15.82 20.39
N ALA A 95 -12.95 14.84 19.71
CA ALA A 95 -11.51 14.77 19.51
C ALA A 95 -11.01 15.97 18.72
N LEU A 96 -11.68 16.33 17.63
CA LEU A 96 -11.34 17.49 16.81
C LEU A 96 -11.45 18.81 17.61
N HIS A 97 -12.54 18.98 18.37
CA HIS A 97 -12.73 20.15 19.24
C HIS A 97 -11.65 20.26 20.33
N ARG A 98 -11.07 19.16 20.79
CA ARG A 98 -9.97 19.21 21.78
C ARG A 98 -8.61 19.54 21.17
N LEU A 99 -8.47 19.37 19.86
CA LEU A 99 -7.22 19.56 19.11
C LEU A 99 -7.10 20.97 18.49
N LEU A 100 -8.23 21.66 18.28
CA LEU A 100 -8.33 23.03 17.75
C LEU A 100 -8.53 24.04 18.88
#